data_AF-A0A942QMB8-F1
#
_entry.id   AF-A0A942QMB8-F1
#
_cell.length_a   1.000
_cell.length_b   1.000
_cell.length_c   1.000
_cell.angle_alpha   90.00
_cell.angle_beta   90.00
_cell.angle_gamma   90.00
#
_symmetry.space_group_name_H-M   'P 1'
#
loop_
_entity.id
_entity.type
_entity.pdbx_description
1 polymer ?
#
loop_
_entity_poly.entity_id
_entity_poly.type
_entity_poly.pdbx_seq_one_letter_code
_entity_poly.pdbx_strand_id
1 'polypeptide(L)'
;MNYSKAERVNVKIEFTRMLANMRLDLARNTLLTAFFETYLKLSKAEEEEYQQRLPRELKPEEVRYFMEITTSYHEKGREEGIKEGIKAKARDVALTALKEGASLEFVMKITGLSKEELLEMQKELQQ
;
A
#
# COMPACT_ATOMS: atom_id res chain seq x y z
N MET A 1 -5.50 17.16 -13.19
CA MET A 1 -6.13 18.45 -12.81
C MET A 1 -5.05 19.52 -12.78
N ASN A 2 -5.28 20.69 -13.38
CA ASN A 2 -4.27 21.76 -13.51
C ASN A 2 -4.21 22.68 -12.28
N TYR A 3 -4.02 22.11 -11.08
CA TYR A 3 -3.83 22.90 -9.86
C TYR A 3 -2.39 23.41 -9.78
N SER A 4 -2.22 24.67 -9.37
CA SER A 4 -0.91 25.19 -8.97
C SER A 4 -0.39 24.49 -7.72
N LYS A 5 0.92 24.51 -7.46
CA LYS A 5 1.54 23.86 -6.29
C LYS A 5 0.86 24.27 -4.97
N ALA A 6 0.53 25.55 -4.83
CA ALA A 6 -0.14 26.08 -3.63
C ALA A 6 -1.58 25.56 -3.47
N GLU A 7 -2.32 25.39 -4.57
CA GLU A 7 -3.71 24.91 -4.53
C GLU A 7 -3.80 23.43 -4.18
N ARG A 8 -2.79 22.63 -4.53
CA ARG A 8 -2.81 21.19 -4.31
C ARG A 8 -2.88 20.82 -2.83
N VAL A 9 -2.13 21.52 -1.99
CA VAL A 9 -2.17 21.31 -0.53
C VAL A 9 -3.56 21.67 0.00
N ASN A 10 -4.12 22.81 -0.42
CA ASN A 10 -5.47 23.23 -0.02
C ASN A 10 -6.52 22.20 -0.41
N VAL A 11 -6.46 21.68 -1.63
CA VAL A 11 -7.40 20.66 -2.13
C VAL A 11 -7.32 19.39 -1.29
N LYS A 12 -6.12 18.96 -0.86
CA LYS A 12 -5.98 17.80 0.05
C LYS A 12 -6.57 18.07 1.43
N ILE A 13 -6.38 19.27 1.98
CA ILE A 13 -6.97 19.67 3.28
C ILE A 13 -8.49 19.64 3.23
N GLU A 14 -9.10 20.23 2.18
CA GLU A 14 -10.56 20.23 2.02
C GLU A 14 -11.11 18.82 1.82
N PHE A 15 -10.41 17.98 1.06
CA PHE A 15 -10.78 16.58 0.91
C PHE A 15 -10.74 15.81 2.24
N THR A 16 -9.71 16.02 3.05
CA THR A 16 -9.61 15.42 4.38
C THR A 16 -10.73 15.89 5.30
N ARG A 17 -11.06 17.19 5.28
CA ARG A 17 -12.21 17.73 6.02
C ARG A 17 -13.52 17.09 5.57
N MET A 18 -13.70 16.90 4.27
CA MET A 18 -14.89 16.22 3.72
C MET A 18 -14.98 14.78 4.25
N LEU A 19 -13.91 13.99 4.15
CA LEU A 19 -13.89 12.60 4.64
C LEU A 19 -14.19 12.52 6.15
N ALA A 20 -13.59 13.41 6.95
CA ALA A 20 -13.82 13.45 8.39
C ALA A 20 -15.27 13.77 8.76
N ASN A 21 -15.93 14.64 7.99
CA ASN A 21 -17.32 15.02 8.25
C ASN A 21 -18.35 13.99 7.74
N MET A 22 -18.05 13.30 6.64
CA MET A 22 -18.96 12.28 6.09
C MET A 22 -19.07 11.03 6.98
N ARG A 23 -18.09 10.79 7.87
CA ARG A 23 -18.06 9.68 8.83
C ARG A 23 -18.41 8.33 8.19
N LEU A 24 -17.81 8.06 7.04
CA LEU A 24 -18.08 6.86 6.26
C LEU A 24 -17.52 5.60 6.96
N ASP A 25 -17.98 4.43 6.52
CA ASP A 25 -17.32 3.19 6.89
C ASP A 25 -15.92 3.08 6.27
N LEU A 26 -15.15 2.11 6.76
CA LEU A 26 -13.77 1.90 6.34
C LEU A 26 -13.66 1.65 4.83
N ALA A 27 -14.54 0.86 4.22
CA ALA A 27 -14.44 0.50 2.81
C ALA A 27 -14.67 1.70 1.89
N ARG A 28 -15.68 2.53 2.19
CA ARG A 28 -15.98 3.75 1.42
C ARG A 28 -14.89 4.81 1.59
N ASN A 29 -14.38 4.99 2.81
CA ASN A 29 -13.21 5.86 3.04
C ASN A 29 -11.99 5.35 2.26
N THR A 30 -11.75 4.04 2.24
CA THR A 30 -10.62 3.44 1.50
C THR A 30 -10.72 3.79 0.02
N LEU A 31 -11.90 3.57 -0.57
CA LEU A 31 -12.14 3.81 -1.98
C LEU A 31 -11.92 5.29 -2.34
N LEU A 32 -12.47 6.21 -1.54
CA LEU A 32 -12.34 7.65 -1.78
C LEU A 32 -10.90 8.12 -1.61
N THR A 33 -10.20 7.69 -0.56
CA THR A 33 -8.79 8.03 -0.34
C THR A 33 -7.91 7.52 -1.48
N ALA A 34 -8.04 6.24 -1.86
CA ALA A 34 -7.27 5.66 -2.96
C ALA A 34 -7.55 6.36 -4.30
N PHE A 35 -8.82 6.66 -4.57
CA PHE A 35 -9.21 7.43 -5.75
C PHE A 35 -8.53 8.80 -5.75
N PHE A 36 -8.64 9.54 -4.65
CA PHE A 36 -8.11 10.90 -4.56
C PHE A 36 -6.58 10.95 -4.66
N GLU A 37 -5.87 10.05 -3.98
CA GLU A 37 -4.40 9.95 -4.05
C GLU A 37 -3.88 9.60 -5.45
N THR A 38 -4.67 8.87 -6.24
CA THR A 38 -4.31 8.56 -7.63
C THR A 38 -4.20 9.83 -8.48
N TYR A 39 -5.06 10.82 -8.25
CA TYR A 39 -5.11 12.06 -9.03
C TYR A 39 -4.37 13.23 -8.38
N LEU A 40 -4.17 13.24 -7.06
CA LEU A 40 -3.48 14.29 -6.33
C LEU A 40 -2.25 13.76 -5.58
N LYS A 41 -1.15 13.58 -6.32
CA LYS A 41 0.13 13.07 -5.78
C LYS A 41 1.05 14.15 -5.24
N LEU A 42 0.89 14.58 -4.00
CA LEU A 42 1.75 15.60 -3.39
C LEU A 42 3.23 15.19 -3.45
N SER A 43 4.11 16.17 -3.71
CA SER A 43 5.55 16.03 -3.52
C SER A 43 5.90 16.01 -2.03
N LYS A 44 7.13 15.62 -1.69
CA LYS A 44 7.57 15.56 -0.29
C LYS A 44 7.37 16.89 0.45
N ALA A 45 7.74 18.01 -0.18
CA ALA A 45 7.59 19.33 0.40
C ALA A 45 6.11 19.72 0.60
N GLU A 46 5.25 19.41 -0.37
CA GLU A 46 3.80 19.65 -0.25
C GLU A 46 3.15 18.75 0.82
N GLU A 47 3.64 17.52 0.99
CA GLU A 47 3.16 16.62 2.03
C GLU A 47 3.57 17.11 3.43
N GLU A 48 4.80 17.59 3.60
CA GLU A 48 5.24 18.23 4.85
C GLU A 48 4.39 19.46 5.18
N GLU A 49 4.12 20.31 4.19
CA GLU A 49 3.24 21.47 4.36
C GLU A 49 1.82 21.04 4.75
N TYR A 50 1.26 20.03 4.07
CA TYR A 50 -0.04 19.46 4.38
C TYR A 50 -0.12 18.99 5.85
N GLN A 51 0.87 18.21 6.30
CA GLN A 51 0.90 17.69 7.68
C GLN A 51 1.00 18.80 8.73
N GLN A 52 1.72 19.89 8.45
CA GLN A 52 1.82 21.04 9.35
C GLN A 52 0.53 21.87 9.40
N ARG A 53 -0.17 22.00 8.27
CA ARG A 53 -1.38 22.81 8.15
C ARG A 53 -2.63 22.09 8.63
N LEU A 54 -2.70 20.77 8.47
CA LEU A 54 -3.85 19.95 8.84
C LEU A 54 -4.37 20.22 10.28
N PRO A 55 -3.55 20.21 11.35
CA PRO A 55 -4.02 20.49 12.71
C PRO A 55 -4.38 21.96 12.96
N ARG A 56 -3.96 22.89 12.09
CA ARG A 56 -4.29 24.31 12.19
C ARG A 56 -5.61 24.65 11.50
N GLU A 57 -5.97 23.89 10.47
CA GLU A 57 -7.12 24.17 9.60
C GLU A 57 -8.34 23.28 9.87
N LEU A 58 -8.17 22.13 10.53
CA LEU A 58 -9.26 21.24 10.91
C LEU A 58 -9.43 21.20 12.43
N LYS A 59 -10.62 20.79 12.87
CA LYS A 59 -10.88 20.55 14.29
C LYS A 59 -10.07 19.34 14.77
N PRO A 60 -9.61 19.32 16.04
CA PRO A 60 -8.87 18.19 16.59
C PRO A 60 -9.56 16.84 16.42
N GLU A 61 -10.90 16.80 16.49
CA GLU A 61 -11.70 15.60 16.29
C GLU A 61 -11.66 15.08 14.84
N GLU A 62 -11.70 15.99 13.86
CA GLU A 62 -11.63 15.66 12.44
C GLU A 62 -10.25 15.09 12.08
N VAL A 63 -9.19 15.73 12.61
CA VAL A 63 -7.81 15.26 12.45
C VAL A 63 -7.63 13.89 13.07
N ARG A 64 -8.11 13.69 14.30
CA ARG A 64 -7.99 12.40 15.01
C ARG A 64 -8.67 11.27 14.23
N TYR A 65 -9.91 11.48 13.78
CA TYR A 65 -10.64 10.49 12.99
C TYR A 65 -9.89 10.13 11.69
N PHE A 66 -9.39 11.14 10.96
CA PHE A 66 -8.63 10.91 9.75
C PHE A 66 -7.29 10.18 10.01
N MET A 67 -6.61 10.50 11.11
CA MET A 67 -5.39 9.80 11.53
C MET A 67 -5.65 8.34 11.89
N GLU A 68 -6.70 8.04 12.66
CA GLU A 68 -7.05 6.65 13.02
C GLU A 68 -7.27 5.78 11.78
N ILE A 69 -7.98 6.34 10.78
CA ILE A 69 -8.23 5.68 9.51
C ILE A 69 -6.92 5.48 8.72
N THR A 70 -6.10 6.51 8.59
CA THR A 70 -4.86 6.44 7.79
C THR A 70 -3.79 5.56 8.45
N THR A 71 -3.67 5.57 9.78
CA THR A 71 -2.79 4.64 10.51
C THR A 71 -3.20 3.19 10.28
N SER A 72 -4.50 2.86 10.34
CA SER A 72 -4.97 1.51 10.04
C SER A 72 -4.62 1.07 8.61
N TYR A 73 -4.65 1.98 7.63
CA TYR A 73 -4.19 1.68 6.26
C TYR A 73 -2.69 1.45 6.18
N HIS A 74 -1.90 2.31 6.82
CA HIS A 74 -0.45 2.16 6.82
C HIS A 74 -0.01 0.83 7.44
N GLU A 75 -0.66 0.39 8.51
CA GLU A 75 -0.39 -0.90 9.14
C GLU A 75 -0.77 -2.07 8.23
N LYS A 76 -1.97 -2.06 7.64
CA LYS A 76 -2.41 -3.10 6.69
C LYS A 76 -1.50 -3.18 5.48
N GLY A 77 -1.21 -2.05 4.84
CA GLY A 77 -0.33 -2.00 3.67
C GLY A 77 1.10 -2.45 3.99
N ARG A 78 1.60 -2.15 5.19
CA ARG A 78 2.89 -2.68 5.66
C ARG A 78 2.85 -4.20 5.83
N GLU A 79 1.79 -4.74 6.42
CA GLU A 79 1.63 -6.18 6.61
C GLU A 79 1.52 -6.92 5.27
N GLU A 80 0.71 -6.41 4.35
CA GLU A 80 0.57 -6.93 2.98
C GLU A 80 1.90 -6.88 2.23
N GLY A 81 2.61 -5.75 2.27
CA GLY A 81 3.92 -5.60 1.63
C GLY A 81 4.97 -6.56 2.19
N ILE A 82 4.95 -6.85 3.50
CA ILE A 82 5.82 -7.87 4.10
C ILE A 82 5.46 -9.27 3.58
N LYS A 83 4.18 -9.62 3.54
CA LYS A 83 3.72 -10.91 3.02
C LYS A 83 4.09 -11.10 1.56
N GLU A 84 3.86 -10.09 0.73
CA GLU A 84 4.23 -10.08 -0.69
C GLU A 84 5.74 -10.20 -0.86
N GLY A 85 6.53 -9.46 -0.08
CA GLY A 85 7.99 -9.53 -0.11
C GLY A 85 8.54 -10.90 0.27
N ILE A 86 7.99 -11.52 1.33
CA ILE A 86 8.34 -12.89 1.73
C ILE A 86 7.99 -13.88 0.60
N LYS A 87 6.79 -13.77 0.02
CA LYS A 87 6.36 -14.64 -1.08
C LYS A 87 7.23 -14.46 -2.33
N ALA A 88 7.54 -13.23 -2.72
CA ALA A 88 8.42 -12.93 -3.84
C ALA A 88 9.81 -13.52 -3.61
N LYS A 89 10.39 -13.34 -2.42
CA LYS A 89 11.69 -13.90 -2.09
C LYS A 89 11.69 -15.43 -2.09
N ALA A 90 10.63 -16.05 -1.58
CA ALA A 90 10.46 -17.51 -1.63
C ALA A 90 10.43 -18.02 -3.08
N ARG A 91 9.74 -17.32 -3.98
CA ARG A 91 9.72 -17.66 -5.41
C ARG A 91 11.10 -17.50 -6.07
N ASP A 92 11.82 -16.42 -5.78
CA ASP A 92 13.18 -16.22 -6.31
C ASP A 92 14.15 -17.34 -5.90
N VAL A 93 14.08 -17.74 -4.62
CA VAL A 93 14.89 -18.84 -4.08
C VAL A 93 14.50 -20.16 -4.74
N ALA A 94 13.20 -20.42 -4.91
CA ALA A 94 12.72 -21.61 -5.60
C ALA A 94 13.17 -21.66 -7.07
N LEU A 95 13.05 -20.57 -7.82
CA LEU A 95 13.54 -20.51 -9.21
C LEU A 95 15.03 -20.80 -9.30
N THR A 96 15.82 -20.20 -8.42
CA THR A 96 17.27 -20.40 -8.39
C THR A 96 17.60 -21.86 -8.07
N ALA A 97 17.00 -22.43 -7.03
CA ALA A 97 17.23 -23.82 -6.63
C ALA A 97 16.81 -24.82 -7.72
N LEU A 98 15.66 -24.60 -8.38
CA LEU A 98 15.18 -25.44 -9.46
C LEU A 98 16.10 -25.39 -10.69
N LYS A 99 16.63 -24.21 -11.05
CA LYS A 99 17.62 -24.06 -12.13
C LYS A 99 18.92 -24.80 -11.85
N GLU A 100 19.35 -24.83 -10.58
CA GLU A 100 20.53 -25.58 -10.11
C GLU A 100 20.25 -27.09 -9.97
N GLY A 101 19.05 -27.57 -10.33
CA GLY A 101 18.69 -28.99 -10.31
C GLY A 101 18.29 -29.54 -8.94
N ALA A 102 17.95 -28.67 -7.97
CA ALA A 102 17.46 -29.11 -6.68
C ALA A 102 16.12 -29.85 -6.78
N SER A 103 15.89 -30.83 -5.90
CA SER A 103 14.65 -31.59 -5.89
C SER A 103 13.47 -30.75 -5.41
N LEU A 104 12.26 -31.04 -5.92
CA LEU A 104 11.03 -30.37 -5.50
C LEU A 104 10.83 -30.44 -3.99
N GLU A 105 11.09 -31.60 -3.37
CA GLU A 105 10.97 -31.79 -1.92
C GLU A 105 11.90 -30.87 -1.12
N PHE A 106 13.13 -30.69 -1.59
CA PHE A 106 14.08 -29.77 -0.97
C PHE A 106 13.61 -28.31 -1.09
N VAL A 107 13.14 -27.91 -2.28
CA VAL A 107 12.65 -26.56 -2.53
C VAL A 107 11.41 -26.25 -1.71
N MET A 108 10.46 -27.19 -1.60
CA MET A 108 9.28 -27.06 -0.72
C MET A 108 9.70 -26.81 0.73
N LYS A 109 10.68 -27.56 1.23
CA LYS A 109 11.14 -27.44 2.62
C LYS A 109 11.77 -26.09 2.93
N ILE A 110 12.55 -25.53 2.02
CA ILE A 110 13.28 -24.26 2.27
C ILE A 110 12.45 -23.01 1.96
N THR A 111 11.46 -23.11 1.07
CA THR A 111 10.65 -21.96 0.63
C THR A 111 9.25 -21.93 1.23
N GLY A 112 8.74 -23.06 1.73
CA GLY A 112 7.37 -23.22 2.20
C GLY A 112 6.32 -23.17 1.08
N LEU A 113 6.75 -23.16 -0.19
CA LEU A 113 5.85 -23.16 -1.34
C LEU A 113 5.19 -24.52 -1.53
N SER A 114 3.96 -24.48 -2.06
CA SER A 114 3.21 -25.70 -2.40
C SER A 114 3.81 -26.42 -3.60
N LYS A 115 3.49 -27.72 -3.73
CA LYS A 115 3.94 -28.52 -4.86
C LYS A 115 3.38 -27.98 -6.18
N GLU A 116 2.13 -27.52 -6.15
CA GLU A 116 1.43 -26.94 -7.29
C GLU A 116 2.17 -25.69 -7.80
N GLU A 117 2.52 -24.76 -6.90
CA GLU A 117 3.27 -23.54 -7.25
C GLU A 117 4.63 -23.86 -7.89
N LEU A 118 5.36 -24.84 -7.37
CA LEU A 118 6.67 -25.22 -7.91
C LEU A 118 6.58 -25.93 -9.27
N LEU A 119 5.52 -26.72 -9.51
CA LEU A 119 5.29 -27.36 -10.80
C LEU A 119 4.94 -26.35 -11.88
N GLU A 120 4.17 -25.31 -11.56
CA GLU A 120 3.94 -24.18 -12.48
C GLU A 120 5.25 -23.48 -12.82
N MET A 121 6.08 -23.17 -11.82
CA MET A 121 7.37 -22.53 -12.01
C MET A 121 8.34 -23.38 -12.84
N GLN A 122 8.33 -24.72 -12.71
CA GLN A 122 9.12 -25.59 -13.58
C GLN A 122 8.65 -25.58 -15.03
N LYS A 123 7.34 -25.50 -15.29
CA LYS A 123 6.80 -25.41 -16.66
C LYS A 123 7.21 -24.11 -17.33
N GLU A 124 7.22 -23.00 -16.60
CA GLU A 124 7.69 -21.69 -17.07
C GLU A 124 9.19 -21.69 -17.43
N LEU A 125 10.00 -22.52 -16.77
CA LEU A 125 11.43 -22.67 -17.07
C LEU A 125 11.74 -23.56 -18.28
N GLN A 126 10.76 -24.34 -18.76
CA GLN A 126 10.90 -25.26 -19.90
C GLN A 126 10.33 -24.71 -21.22
N GLN A 127 9.74 -23.51 -21.19
CA GLN A 127 9.29 -22.73 -22.36
C GLN A 127 10.38 -21.75 -22.81
#